data_AF-A0A353DGZ2-F1
#
_entry.id   AF-A0A353DGZ2-F1
#
_cell.length_a   1.000
_cell.length_b   1.000
_cell.length_c   1.000
_cell.angle_alpha   90.00
_cell.angle_beta   90.00
_cell.angle_gamma   90.00
#
_symmetry.space_group_name_H-M   'P 1'
#
loop_
_entity.id
_entity.type
_entity.pdbx_description
1 polymer ?
#
loop_
_entity_poly.entity_id
_entity_poly.type
_entity_poly.pdbx_seq_one_letter_code
_entity_poly.pdbx_strand_id
1 'polypeptide(L)'
;LTVYFRKEVELTNINLITEARARVMSDGGAIVYLNGTEIARDNMRNDPVDYLTTALSDSNGAEGNIDVFDFPPSAFVEGTNVIAVELHNGSVGSADMGMDLQIDVTSLSSPGDAVTINSATTVLARSFDGDEWSALNQATFVTALQASATNLVISEIFYNPAGQFETSEYIELMNIGPVPISLAGVVFSRGITFAFPDEAVLAPGERLLLVADLAGFESAFGAGLPVAGIYTGRLDNGGEDLLLSGSNGDPIQSFRYDDGDLWSQNADGGGYSLTLIVPSSSPDPGNATSWRSSVDLGGSPGGSDALIFTGTTANDLLAYALTDPLGGISASIQSLEVNGSVDDYLVTAVSANTAADDAEISVEFSADLETWLSGTAVFLGSDERVDGVSIDHWRAPTSNAASPPLRFARVVLVARP
;
A
#
# COMPACT_ATOMS: atom_id res chain seq x y z
N LEU A 1 -36.24 20.37 0.46
CA LEU A 1 -37.45 19.62 0.09
C LEU A 1 -37.17 18.71 -1.09
N THR A 2 -36.70 19.24 -2.23
CA THR A 2 -36.35 18.41 -3.39
C THR A 2 -34.87 18.54 -3.73
N VAL A 3 -34.21 17.42 -4.05
CA VAL A 3 -32.81 17.34 -4.51
C VAL A 3 -32.80 16.60 -5.85
N TYR A 4 -31.94 17.04 -6.77
CA TYR A 4 -31.85 16.47 -8.11
C TYR A 4 -30.51 15.77 -8.31
N PHE A 5 -30.55 14.57 -8.88
CA PHE A 5 -29.37 13.80 -9.24
C PHE A 5 -29.35 13.55 -10.75
N ARG A 6 -28.17 13.42 -11.34
CA ARG A 6 -27.98 13.05 -12.74
C ARG A 6 -26.75 12.17 -12.88
N LYS A 7 -26.87 11.09 -13.66
CA LYS A 7 -25.75 10.22 -14.04
C LYS A 7 -25.86 9.88 -15.52
N GLU A 8 -24.72 9.88 -16.20
CA GLU A 8 -24.61 9.39 -17.58
C GLU A 8 -24.03 7.98 -17.56
N VAL A 9 -24.58 7.11 -18.41
CA VAL A 9 -24.11 5.75 -18.65
C VAL A 9 -24.05 5.50 -20.15
N GLU A 10 -22.94 4.93 -20.62
CA GLU A 10 -22.79 4.54 -22.02
C GLU A 10 -23.25 3.09 -22.18
N LEU A 11 -24.23 2.85 -23.05
CA LEU A 11 -24.74 1.51 -23.34
C LEU A 11 -24.54 1.17 -24.81
N THR A 12 -24.17 -0.08 -25.07
CA THR A 12 -24.08 -0.62 -26.42
C THR A 12 -24.98 -1.83 -26.59
N ASN A 13 -25.39 -2.12 -27.83
CA ASN A 13 -26.25 -3.25 -28.18
C ASN A 13 -27.60 -3.24 -27.44
N ILE A 14 -28.26 -2.08 -27.36
CA ILE A 14 -29.51 -1.93 -26.59
C ILE A 14 -30.65 -2.82 -27.09
N ASN A 15 -30.57 -3.25 -28.36
CA ASN A 15 -31.52 -4.17 -28.99
C ASN A 15 -31.49 -5.58 -28.38
N LEU A 16 -30.46 -5.90 -27.59
CA LEU A 16 -30.34 -7.17 -26.88
C LEU A 16 -30.98 -7.13 -25.49
N ILE A 17 -31.35 -5.96 -24.99
CA ILE A 17 -32.00 -5.82 -23.68
C ILE A 17 -33.43 -6.37 -23.78
N THR A 18 -33.73 -7.33 -22.91
CA THR A 18 -35.01 -8.04 -22.84
C THR A 18 -35.84 -7.63 -21.63
N GLU A 19 -35.20 -7.28 -20.51
CA GLU A 19 -35.87 -6.82 -19.30
C GLU A 19 -35.08 -5.68 -18.66
N ALA A 20 -35.79 -4.75 -18.02
CA ALA A 20 -35.20 -3.64 -17.31
C ALA A 20 -36.03 -3.30 -16.06
N ARG A 21 -35.35 -3.07 -14.93
CA ARG A 21 -35.97 -2.74 -13.64
C ARG A 21 -35.23 -1.61 -12.95
N ALA A 22 -35.96 -0.70 -12.32
CA ALA A 22 -35.43 0.27 -11.38
C ALA A 22 -35.73 -0.20 -9.96
N ARG A 23 -34.70 -0.35 -9.15
CA ARG A 23 -34.77 -0.63 -7.72
C ARG A 23 -34.52 0.67 -6.98
N VAL A 24 -35.52 1.16 -6.28
CA VAL A 24 -35.49 2.47 -5.62
C VAL A 24 -35.69 2.27 -4.13
N MET A 25 -34.74 2.77 -3.35
CA MET A 25 -34.91 3.00 -1.92
C MET A 25 -34.85 4.51 -1.72
N SER A 26 -35.85 5.09 -1.06
CA SER A 26 -35.86 6.52 -0.77
C SER A 26 -36.36 6.80 0.64
N ASP A 27 -35.76 7.80 1.28
CA ASP A 27 -36.26 8.45 2.50
C ASP A 27 -37.04 9.71 2.07
N GLY A 28 -38.37 9.64 2.17
CA GLY A 28 -39.31 10.45 1.41
C GLY A 28 -39.80 9.73 0.16
N GLY A 29 -39.63 10.33 -1.02
CA GLY A 29 -40.08 9.78 -2.30
C GLY A 29 -39.19 10.19 -3.47
N ALA A 30 -39.20 9.40 -4.55
CA ALA A 30 -38.32 9.62 -5.68
C ALA A 30 -39.02 9.43 -7.02
N ILE A 31 -38.62 10.21 -8.03
CA ILE A 31 -39.04 10.00 -9.42
C ILE A 31 -37.79 9.86 -10.27
N VAL A 32 -37.68 8.73 -10.96
CA VAL A 32 -36.52 8.39 -11.79
C VAL A 32 -36.89 8.54 -13.26
N TYR A 33 -36.06 9.26 -13.99
CA TYR A 33 -36.17 9.47 -15.43
C TYR A 33 -34.97 8.86 -16.14
N LEU A 34 -35.22 8.24 -17.28
CA LEU A 34 -34.23 7.79 -18.23
C LEU A 34 -34.46 8.51 -19.55
N ASN A 35 -33.47 9.28 -20.00
CA ASN A 35 -33.54 10.08 -21.24
C ASN A 35 -34.77 11.01 -21.30
N GLY A 36 -35.20 11.51 -20.14
CA GLY A 36 -36.39 12.35 -20.00
C GLY A 36 -37.73 11.60 -19.95
N THR A 37 -37.72 10.27 -20.00
CA THR A 37 -38.91 9.42 -19.80
C THR A 37 -38.94 8.93 -18.36
N GLU A 38 -40.06 9.10 -17.65
CA GLU A 38 -40.23 8.54 -16.30
C GLU A 38 -40.25 7.02 -16.33
N ILE A 39 -39.38 6.38 -15.55
CA ILE A 39 -39.24 4.92 -15.46
C ILE A 39 -39.61 4.36 -14.07
N ALA A 40 -39.62 5.21 -13.04
CA ALA A 40 -40.04 4.83 -11.70
C ALA A 40 -40.59 6.04 -10.93
N ARG A 41 -41.59 5.80 -10.08
CA ARG A 41 -42.19 6.78 -9.18
C ARG A 41 -42.47 6.10 -7.85
N ASP A 42 -41.66 6.41 -6.86
CA ASP A 42 -41.75 5.87 -5.51
C ASP A 42 -42.24 6.93 -4.52
N ASN A 43 -43.20 6.56 -3.68
CA ASN A 43 -43.81 7.39 -2.63
C ASN A 43 -44.22 8.83 -3.04
N MET A 44 -44.54 9.05 -4.32
CA MET A 44 -44.92 10.34 -4.87
C MET A 44 -46.35 10.31 -5.42
N ARG A 45 -47.03 11.46 -5.36
CA ARG A 45 -48.37 11.61 -5.96
C ARG A 45 -48.33 11.42 -7.47
N ASN A 46 -49.45 10.98 -8.06
CA ASN A 46 -49.58 10.74 -9.50
C ASN A 46 -49.84 12.01 -10.34
N ASP A 47 -50.19 13.12 -9.68
CA ASP A 47 -50.38 14.41 -10.35
C ASP A 47 -49.02 15.06 -10.68
N PRO A 48 -48.98 16.06 -11.60
CA PRO A 48 -47.77 16.83 -11.84
C PRO A 48 -47.17 17.33 -10.53
N VAL A 49 -45.88 17.04 -10.34
CA VAL A 49 -45.12 17.45 -9.17
C VAL A 49 -44.18 18.59 -9.55
N ASP A 50 -43.79 19.36 -8.55
CA ASP A 50 -42.75 20.38 -8.65
C ASP A 50 -41.79 20.26 -7.45
N TYR A 51 -40.77 21.11 -7.42
CA TYR A 51 -39.78 21.12 -6.34
C TYR A 51 -40.34 21.43 -4.94
N LEU A 52 -41.59 21.92 -4.84
CA LEU A 52 -42.31 22.20 -3.59
C LEU A 52 -43.24 21.05 -3.18
N THR A 53 -43.35 20.03 -4.01
CA THR A 53 -44.20 18.87 -3.76
C THR A 53 -43.51 17.94 -2.75
N THR A 54 -44.19 17.65 -1.64
CA THR A 54 -43.73 16.67 -0.64
C THR A 54 -44.04 15.26 -1.12
N ALA A 55 -43.22 14.30 -0.66
CA ALA A 55 -43.57 12.88 -0.71
C ALA A 55 -44.88 12.61 0.05
N LEU A 56 -45.52 11.47 -0.25
CA LEU A 56 -46.79 11.09 0.39
C LEU A 56 -46.62 10.75 1.87
N SER A 57 -45.41 10.35 2.25
CA SER A 57 -45.01 10.00 3.62
C SER A 57 -43.49 10.09 3.75
N ASP A 58 -42.95 9.94 4.96
CA ASP A 58 -41.49 9.92 5.18
C ASP A 58 -40.86 8.60 4.68
N SER A 59 -41.63 7.51 4.48
CA SER A 59 -41.15 6.30 3.79
C SER A 59 -42.31 5.46 3.24
N ASN A 60 -42.09 4.72 2.15
CA ASN A 60 -43.08 3.81 1.57
C ASN A 60 -43.22 2.49 2.38
N GLY A 61 -43.69 2.61 3.62
CA GLY A 61 -43.97 1.49 4.53
C GLY A 61 -42.95 1.34 5.65
N ALA A 62 -41.71 0.94 5.33
CA ALA A 62 -40.60 0.86 6.28
C ALA A 62 -39.34 1.47 5.68
N GLU A 63 -38.64 2.29 6.47
CA GLU A 63 -37.36 2.89 6.11
C GLU A 63 -36.36 1.79 5.71
N GLY A 64 -35.80 1.90 4.50
CA GLY A 64 -34.85 0.91 3.96
C GLY A 64 -35.44 -0.14 3.00
N ASN A 65 -36.74 -0.11 2.71
CA ASN A 65 -37.31 -1.00 1.69
C ASN A 65 -36.90 -0.59 0.27
N ILE A 66 -36.61 -1.58 -0.57
CA ILE A 66 -36.31 -1.39 -1.99
C ILE A 66 -37.56 -1.73 -2.80
N ASP A 67 -38.15 -0.72 -3.42
CA ASP A 67 -39.25 -0.86 -4.37
C ASP A 67 -38.73 -1.14 -5.78
N VAL A 68 -39.42 -2.00 -6.52
CA VAL A 68 -38.99 -2.47 -7.84
C VAL A 68 -40.01 -2.08 -8.89
N PHE A 69 -39.55 -1.37 -9.92
CA PHE A 69 -40.36 -0.87 -11.03
C PHE A 69 -39.84 -1.44 -12.35
N ASP A 70 -40.65 -2.26 -13.02
CA ASP A 70 -40.36 -2.68 -14.39
C ASP A 70 -40.63 -1.53 -15.36
N PHE A 71 -39.73 -1.33 -16.34
CA PHE A 71 -39.91 -0.33 -17.39
C PHE A 71 -39.50 -0.89 -18.76
N PRO A 72 -40.05 -0.36 -19.87
CA PRO A 72 -39.79 -0.93 -21.18
C PRO A 72 -38.32 -0.71 -21.60
N PRO A 73 -37.61 -1.76 -22.09
CA PRO A 73 -36.25 -1.63 -22.60
C PRO A 73 -36.07 -0.56 -23.68
N SER A 74 -37.14 -0.21 -24.41
CA SER A 74 -37.14 0.87 -25.41
C SER A 74 -36.89 2.27 -24.83
N ALA A 75 -36.84 2.44 -23.50
CA ALA A 75 -36.44 3.69 -22.86
C ALA A 75 -34.92 3.94 -22.99
N PHE A 76 -34.12 2.91 -23.22
CA PHE A 76 -32.70 3.05 -23.53
C PHE A 76 -32.47 3.48 -24.98
N VAL A 77 -31.41 4.27 -25.19
CA VAL A 77 -30.89 4.63 -26.51
C VAL A 77 -29.47 4.07 -26.68
N GLU A 78 -29.06 3.78 -27.91
CA GLU A 78 -27.69 3.37 -28.19
C GLU A 78 -26.73 4.53 -27.86
N GLY A 79 -25.64 4.24 -27.14
CA GLY A 79 -24.68 5.22 -26.65
C GLY A 79 -25.07 5.82 -25.30
N THR A 80 -24.93 7.14 -25.17
CA THR A 80 -25.12 7.85 -23.89
C THR A 80 -26.59 7.89 -23.46
N ASN A 81 -26.85 7.34 -22.27
CA ASN A 81 -28.13 7.41 -21.58
C ASN A 81 -28.00 8.28 -20.32
N VAL A 82 -29.00 9.12 -20.07
CA VAL A 82 -29.03 10.00 -18.89
C VAL A 82 -30.09 9.51 -17.91
N ILE A 83 -29.65 9.12 -16.72
CA ILE A 83 -30.52 8.86 -15.58
C ILE A 83 -30.61 10.13 -14.76
N ALA A 84 -31.82 10.62 -14.49
CA ALA A 84 -32.08 11.75 -13.62
C ALA A 84 -33.06 11.35 -12.51
N VAL A 85 -32.86 11.90 -11.31
CA VAL A 85 -33.74 11.61 -10.17
C VAL A 85 -34.19 12.90 -9.52
N GLU A 86 -35.48 13.00 -9.21
CA GLU A 86 -36.05 13.97 -8.28
C GLU A 86 -36.30 13.27 -6.95
N LEU A 87 -35.55 13.62 -5.91
CA LEU A 87 -35.72 13.11 -4.55
C LEU A 87 -36.45 14.15 -3.71
N HIS A 88 -37.61 13.80 -3.18
CA HIS A 88 -38.51 14.66 -2.42
C HIS A 88 -38.60 14.19 -0.98
N ASN A 89 -38.53 15.13 -0.05
CA ASN A 89 -38.71 14.88 1.37
C ASN A 89 -40.22 14.83 1.74
N GLY A 90 -40.58 14.06 2.76
CA GLY A 90 -41.94 13.98 3.31
C GLY A 90 -42.41 15.27 3.99
N SER A 91 -41.47 16.09 4.52
CA SER A 91 -41.80 17.37 5.15
C SER A 91 -40.74 18.46 4.91
N VAL A 92 -41.15 19.72 5.11
CA VAL A 92 -40.26 20.90 4.96
C VAL A 92 -39.24 21.06 6.09
N GLY A 93 -39.28 20.24 7.14
CA GLY A 93 -38.42 20.33 8.33
C GLY A 93 -37.55 19.12 8.61
N SER A 94 -37.62 18.05 7.81
CA SER A 94 -36.73 16.89 7.96
C SER A 94 -35.31 17.26 7.50
N ALA A 95 -34.32 16.73 8.23
CA ALA A 95 -32.89 16.99 8.05
C ALA A 95 -32.16 15.81 7.38
N ASP A 96 -32.86 14.69 7.21
CA ASP A 96 -32.44 13.45 6.59
C ASP A 96 -33.07 13.31 5.20
N MET A 97 -32.24 12.93 4.23
CA MET A 97 -32.65 12.53 2.88
C MET A 97 -31.64 11.48 2.40
N GLY A 98 -32.14 10.32 2.01
CA GLY A 98 -31.35 9.19 1.55
C GLY A 98 -31.96 8.57 0.31
N MET A 99 -31.11 8.07 -0.58
CA MET A 99 -31.54 7.30 -1.74
C MET A 99 -30.50 6.23 -2.06
N ASP A 100 -30.98 5.05 -2.41
CA ASP A 100 -30.22 4.06 -3.18
C ASP A 100 -30.99 3.72 -4.45
N LEU A 101 -30.27 3.65 -5.57
CA LEU A 101 -30.83 3.41 -6.89
C LEU A 101 -29.97 2.41 -7.65
N GLN A 102 -30.60 1.31 -8.05
CA GLN A 102 -30.02 0.31 -8.95
C GLN A 102 -30.90 0.13 -10.19
N ILE A 103 -30.27 0.14 -11.37
CA ILE A 103 -30.93 -0.23 -12.63
C ILE A 103 -30.45 -1.63 -13.03
N ASP A 104 -31.36 -2.59 -12.99
CA ASP A 104 -31.10 -3.96 -13.46
C ASP A 104 -31.48 -4.08 -14.93
N VAL A 105 -30.62 -4.74 -15.71
CA VAL A 105 -30.83 -4.97 -17.14
C VAL A 105 -30.53 -6.44 -17.44
N THR A 106 -31.46 -7.12 -18.10
CA THR A 106 -31.26 -8.47 -18.62
C THR A 106 -31.10 -8.40 -20.13
N SER A 107 -29.94 -8.80 -20.66
CA SER A 107 -29.67 -8.84 -22.09
C SER A 107 -29.43 -10.25 -22.60
N LEU A 108 -29.80 -10.50 -23.85
CA LEU A 108 -29.39 -11.70 -24.58
C LEU A 108 -27.94 -11.52 -25.03
N SER A 109 -27.08 -12.50 -24.77
CA SER A 109 -25.78 -12.58 -25.46
C SER A 109 -25.96 -13.23 -26.83
N SER A 110 -25.40 -12.65 -27.89
CA SER A 110 -25.23 -13.41 -29.14
C SER A 110 -24.14 -14.47 -28.92
N PRO A 111 -24.25 -15.68 -29.49
CA PRO A 111 -23.14 -16.64 -29.48
C PRO A 111 -21.89 -16.01 -30.08
N GLY A 112 -20.88 -15.71 -29.25
CA GLY A 112 -19.62 -15.08 -29.66
C GLY A 112 -19.36 -13.69 -29.10
N ASP A 113 -20.31 -13.06 -28.40
CA ASP A 113 -20.06 -11.80 -27.72
C ASP A 113 -19.17 -12.04 -26.49
N ALA A 114 -17.97 -11.44 -26.49
CA ALA A 114 -17.04 -11.55 -25.38
C ALA A 114 -17.50 -10.69 -24.20
N VAL A 115 -17.54 -11.28 -23.01
CA VAL A 115 -17.63 -10.50 -21.76
C VAL A 115 -16.32 -9.73 -21.63
N THR A 116 -16.37 -8.42 -21.84
CA THR A 116 -15.18 -7.57 -21.70
C THR A 116 -14.92 -7.33 -20.22
N ILE A 117 -13.78 -7.81 -19.74
CA ILE A 117 -13.30 -7.60 -18.37
C ILE A 117 -12.17 -6.59 -18.45
N ASN A 118 -12.37 -5.38 -17.95
CA ASN A 118 -11.41 -4.28 -17.97
C ASN A 118 -10.89 -3.90 -16.57
N SER A 119 -11.49 -4.44 -15.51
CA SER A 119 -11.07 -4.35 -14.11
C SER A 119 -11.24 -5.70 -13.42
N ALA A 120 -10.74 -5.83 -12.18
CA ALA A 120 -10.99 -7.00 -11.35
C ALA A 120 -12.50 -7.31 -11.31
N THR A 121 -12.90 -8.45 -11.87
CA THR A 121 -14.31 -8.82 -12.03
C THR A 121 -14.51 -10.26 -11.59
N THR A 122 -15.38 -10.45 -10.60
CA THR A 122 -15.90 -11.77 -10.27
C THR A 122 -16.97 -12.15 -11.28
N VAL A 123 -16.69 -13.17 -12.09
CA VAL A 123 -17.64 -13.75 -13.03
C VAL A 123 -18.30 -14.95 -12.39
N LEU A 124 -19.64 -14.88 -12.30
CA LEU A 124 -20.49 -15.98 -11.88
C LEU A 124 -21.11 -16.60 -13.12
N ALA A 125 -20.92 -17.90 -13.32
CA ALA A 125 -21.38 -18.62 -14.50
C ALA A 125 -22.10 -19.91 -14.11
N ARG A 126 -23.21 -20.18 -14.79
CA ARG A 126 -23.93 -21.46 -14.74
C ARG A 126 -24.63 -21.69 -16.08
N SER A 127 -24.85 -22.95 -16.43
CA SER A 127 -25.56 -23.33 -17.65
C SER A 127 -27.02 -23.62 -17.33
N PHE A 128 -27.94 -23.17 -18.18
CA PHE A 128 -29.35 -23.52 -18.13
C PHE A 128 -29.65 -24.49 -19.27
N ASP A 129 -30.24 -25.65 -18.96
CA ASP A 129 -30.57 -26.66 -19.98
C ASP A 129 -31.99 -26.52 -20.55
N GLY A 130 -32.78 -25.60 -20.00
CA GLY A 130 -34.18 -25.39 -20.37
C GLY A 130 -35.15 -25.65 -19.21
N ASP A 131 -34.75 -26.47 -18.22
CA ASP A 131 -35.56 -26.81 -17.05
C ASP A 131 -34.84 -26.48 -15.74
N GLU A 132 -33.52 -26.73 -15.65
CA GLU A 132 -32.74 -26.55 -14.43
C GLU A 132 -31.42 -25.78 -14.69
N TRP A 133 -31.01 -25.01 -13.69
CA TRP A 133 -29.71 -24.36 -13.68
C TRP A 133 -28.65 -25.29 -13.10
N SER A 134 -27.48 -25.36 -13.74
CA SER A 134 -26.31 -26.02 -13.15
C SER A 134 -25.89 -25.34 -11.83
N ALA A 135 -25.01 -26.02 -11.09
CA ALA A 135 -24.29 -25.39 -9.99
C ALA A 135 -23.61 -24.09 -10.46
N LEU A 136 -23.62 -23.10 -9.57
CA LEU A 136 -22.95 -21.83 -9.76
C LEU A 136 -21.43 -22.06 -9.74
N ASN A 137 -20.76 -21.64 -10.80
CA ASN A 137 -19.32 -21.57 -10.86
C ASN A 137 -18.90 -20.10 -10.76
N GLN A 138 -17.76 -19.83 -10.12
CA GLN A 138 -17.27 -18.48 -9.86
C GLN A 138 -15.78 -18.42 -10.15
N ALA A 139 -15.35 -17.37 -10.85
CA ALA A 139 -13.95 -17.07 -11.07
C ALA A 139 -13.73 -15.55 -11.05
N THR A 140 -12.67 -15.10 -10.37
CA THR A 140 -12.25 -13.69 -10.41
C THR A 140 -11.20 -13.51 -11.48
N PHE A 141 -11.44 -12.58 -12.40
CA PHE A 141 -10.50 -12.22 -13.44
C PHE A 141 -9.90 -10.87 -13.10
N VAL A 142 -8.58 -10.81 -13.05
CA VAL A 142 -7.86 -9.57 -12.76
C VAL A 142 -7.09 -9.14 -13.99
N THR A 143 -7.31 -7.89 -14.43
CA THR A 143 -6.63 -7.28 -15.59
C THR A 143 -5.35 -6.56 -15.21
N ALA A 144 -5.14 -6.32 -13.91
CA ALA A 144 -3.92 -5.73 -13.38
C ALA A 144 -2.72 -6.70 -13.54
N LEU A 145 -1.53 -6.12 -13.65
CA LEU A 145 -0.28 -6.89 -13.66
C LEU A 145 -0.18 -7.72 -12.37
N GLN A 146 0.22 -8.99 -12.42
CA GLN A 146 0.35 -9.78 -11.20
C GLN A 146 1.54 -9.28 -10.35
N ALA A 147 1.37 -9.31 -9.03
CA ALA A 147 2.46 -9.08 -8.11
C ALA A 147 3.59 -10.11 -8.31
N SER A 148 4.83 -9.65 -8.27
CA SER A 148 6.05 -10.41 -8.49
C SER A 148 7.23 -9.74 -7.79
N ALA A 149 8.36 -10.42 -7.71
CA ALA A 149 9.60 -9.88 -7.13
C ALA A 149 10.09 -8.56 -7.77
N THR A 150 9.62 -8.23 -9.00
CA THR A 150 10.05 -7.01 -9.70
C THR A 150 9.15 -5.80 -9.45
N ASN A 151 8.01 -5.96 -8.77
CA ASN A 151 7.01 -4.89 -8.63
C ASN A 151 6.38 -4.77 -7.24
N LEU A 152 6.59 -5.73 -6.34
CA LEU A 152 6.09 -5.68 -4.96
C LEU A 152 7.24 -5.92 -3.99
N VAL A 153 7.36 -5.05 -2.98
CA VAL A 153 8.37 -5.19 -1.93
C VAL A 153 7.76 -5.09 -0.54
N ILE A 154 8.38 -5.74 0.45
CA ILE A 154 8.18 -5.41 1.86
C ILE A 154 8.98 -4.13 2.13
N SER A 155 8.29 -3.05 2.46
CA SER A 155 8.91 -1.72 2.64
C SER A 155 9.22 -1.40 4.09
N GLU A 156 8.49 -1.99 5.03
CA GLU A 156 8.65 -1.71 6.46
C GLU A 156 8.24 -2.93 7.31
N ILE A 157 9.00 -3.18 8.38
CA ILE A 157 8.73 -4.25 9.35
C ILE A 157 8.83 -3.67 10.76
N PHE A 158 7.71 -3.65 11.49
CA PHE A 158 7.65 -3.24 12.88
C PHE A 158 7.48 -4.49 13.76
N TYR A 159 8.58 -5.22 13.95
CA TYR A 159 8.57 -6.57 14.53
C TYR A 159 8.68 -6.62 16.05
N ASN A 160 9.34 -5.65 16.69
CA ASN A 160 9.51 -5.62 18.14
C ASN A 160 9.17 -4.22 18.72
N PRO A 161 7.87 -3.90 18.91
CA PRO A 161 7.43 -2.61 19.43
C PRO A 161 7.93 -2.34 20.86
N ALA A 162 8.13 -1.07 21.21
CA ALA A 162 8.47 -0.70 22.59
C ALA A 162 7.34 -1.03 23.58
N GLY A 163 7.67 -1.71 24.68
CA GLY A 163 6.73 -2.04 25.76
C GLY A 163 6.30 -3.50 25.76
N GLN A 164 5.12 -3.81 26.31
CA GLN A 164 4.64 -5.20 26.46
C GLN A 164 3.51 -5.57 25.49
N PHE A 165 3.20 -4.69 24.53
CA PHE A 165 2.07 -4.87 23.63
C PHE A 165 2.58 -5.08 22.20
N GLU A 166 2.81 -6.34 21.84
CA GLU A 166 3.07 -6.82 20.47
C GLU A 166 1.86 -6.60 19.52
N THR A 167 0.75 -6.04 20.04
CA THR A 167 -0.48 -5.82 19.27
C THR A 167 -0.34 -4.74 18.19
N SER A 168 0.70 -3.91 18.24
CA SER A 168 0.95 -2.88 17.24
C SER A 168 1.89 -3.33 16.11
N GLU A 169 2.36 -4.58 16.12
CA GLU A 169 3.22 -5.12 15.05
C GLU A 169 2.55 -5.03 13.68
N TYR A 170 3.34 -4.70 12.66
CA TYR A 170 2.88 -4.69 11.28
C TYR A 170 3.99 -5.01 10.28
N ILE A 171 3.57 -5.48 9.11
CA ILE A 171 4.38 -5.55 7.89
C ILE A 171 3.73 -4.64 6.84
N GLU A 172 4.54 -3.81 6.18
CA GLU A 172 4.10 -2.97 5.07
C GLU A 172 4.60 -3.50 3.73
N LEU A 173 3.72 -3.44 2.72
CA LEU A 173 4.04 -3.77 1.33
C LEU A 173 3.86 -2.54 0.45
N MET A 174 4.72 -2.38 -0.55
CA MET A 174 4.67 -1.28 -1.52
C MET A 174 4.71 -1.81 -2.96
N ASN A 175 3.80 -1.32 -3.81
CA ASN A 175 3.93 -1.49 -5.25
C ASN A 175 4.96 -0.50 -5.81
N ILE A 176 6.11 -1.02 -6.23
CA ILE A 176 7.20 -0.22 -6.80
C ILE A 176 7.12 -0.11 -8.34
N GLY A 177 6.12 -0.76 -8.95
CA GLY A 177 5.86 -0.72 -10.38
C GLY A 177 5.09 0.54 -10.82
N PRO A 178 5.10 0.85 -12.13
CA PRO A 178 4.44 2.05 -12.68
C PRO A 178 2.93 1.86 -12.96
N VAL A 179 2.39 0.67 -12.72
CA VAL A 179 0.97 0.32 -12.99
C VAL A 179 0.35 -0.39 -11.79
N PRO A 180 -0.98 -0.37 -11.63
CA PRO A 180 -1.65 -1.16 -10.60
C PRO A 180 -1.30 -2.64 -10.73
N ILE A 181 -1.07 -3.29 -9.58
CA ILE A 181 -0.81 -4.73 -9.52
C ILE A 181 -1.93 -5.46 -8.77
N SER A 182 -2.23 -6.69 -9.21
CA SER A 182 -3.12 -7.60 -8.49
C SER A 182 -2.35 -8.36 -7.41
N LEU A 183 -2.97 -8.46 -6.23
CA LEU A 183 -2.50 -9.30 -5.13
C LEU A 183 -3.26 -10.63 -5.03
N ALA A 184 -4.12 -10.95 -6.02
CA ALA A 184 -4.85 -12.21 -6.04
C ALA A 184 -3.89 -13.40 -5.98
N GLY A 185 -4.13 -14.33 -5.05
CA GLY A 185 -3.26 -15.49 -4.83
C GLY A 185 -1.89 -15.18 -4.20
N VAL A 186 -1.61 -13.93 -3.82
CA VAL A 186 -0.42 -13.59 -3.04
C VAL A 186 -0.62 -14.07 -1.61
N VAL A 187 0.40 -14.73 -1.04
CA VAL A 187 0.32 -15.31 0.30
C VAL A 187 1.63 -15.14 1.07
N PHE A 188 1.50 -14.80 2.35
CA PHE A 188 2.54 -15.06 3.35
C PHE A 188 2.38 -16.49 3.88
N SER A 189 3.47 -17.26 3.82
CA SER A 189 3.48 -18.66 4.26
C SER A 189 4.61 -19.00 5.23
N ARG A 190 5.45 -18.01 5.58
CA ARG A 190 6.48 -18.12 6.61
C ARG A 190 6.62 -16.80 7.36
N GLY A 191 6.90 -16.94 8.66
CA GLY A 191 6.84 -15.92 9.69
C GLY A 191 5.40 -15.64 10.11
N ILE A 192 4.68 -14.87 9.29
CA ILE A 192 3.24 -14.69 9.43
C ILE A 192 2.47 -15.54 8.40
N THR A 193 1.17 -15.72 8.62
CA THR A 193 0.25 -16.33 7.65
C THR A 193 -0.84 -15.35 7.28
N PHE A 194 -0.93 -15.03 5.99
CA PHE A 194 -1.95 -14.15 5.41
C PHE A 194 -2.16 -14.49 3.94
N ALA A 195 -3.40 -14.44 3.47
CA ALA A 195 -3.76 -14.56 2.07
C ALA A 195 -4.55 -13.34 1.64
N PHE A 196 -4.11 -12.68 0.56
CA PHE A 196 -4.81 -11.52 0.04
C PHE A 196 -6.13 -11.94 -0.64
N PRO A 197 -7.19 -11.14 -0.52
CA PRO A 197 -8.43 -11.39 -1.25
C PRO A 197 -8.22 -11.20 -2.76
N ASP A 198 -8.96 -11.92 -3.58
CA ASP A 198 -8.76 -11.95 -5.05
C ASP A 198 -9.00 -10.60 -5.73
N GLU A 199 -9.79 -9.73 -5.10
CA GLU A 199 -10.08 -8.37 -5.55
C GLU A 199 -9.01 -7.34 -5.14
N ALA A 200 -8.02 -7.72 -4.31
CA ALA A 200 -6.99 -6.79 -3.86
C ALA A 200 -6.12 -6.32 -5.02
N VAL A 201 -6.06 -5.00 -5.19
CA VAL A 201 -5.25 -4.30 -6.18
C VAL A 201 -4.50 -3.19 -5.46
N LEU A 202 -3.22 -3.01 -5.79
CA LEU A 202 -2.36 -1.98 -5.22
C LEU A 202 -1.89 -1.04 -6.34
N ALA A 203 -2.23 0.24 -6.26
CA ALA A 203 -1.86 1.25 -7.26
C ALA A 203 -0.34 1.55 -7.24
N PRO A 204 0.20 2.22 -8.28
CA PRO A 204 1.63 2.58 -8.33
C PRO A 204 2.05 3.42 -7.12
N GLY A 205 3.10 3.00 -6.43
CA GLY A 205 3.62 3.68 -5.23
C GLY A 205 2.73 3.56 -3.99
N GLU A 206 1.57 2.92 -4.09
CA GLU A 206 0.67 2.70 -2.97
C GLU A 206 1.24 1.66 -2.00
N ARG A 207 0.92 1.85 -0.73
CA ARG A 207 1.34 1.01 0.39
C ARG A 207 0.11 0.41 1.08
N LEU A 208 0.27 -0.79 1.61
CA LEU A 208 -0.73 -1.43 2.46
C LEU A 208 -0.09 -2.06 3.68
N LEU A 209 -0.89 -2.26 4.72
CA LEU A 209 -0.44 -2.76 6.02
C LEU A 209 -1.12 -4.09 6.33
N LEU A 210 -0.33 -5.06 6.79
CA LEU A 210 -0.82 -6.25 7.49
C LEU A 210 -0.48 -6.09 8.97
N VAL A 211 -1.48 -6.21 9.84
CA VAL A 211 -1.34 -5.89 11.28
C VAL A 211 -1.59 -7.12 12.16
N ALA A 212 -0.95 -7.17 13.33
CA ALA A 212 -1.17 -8.26 14.31
C ALA A 212 -2.56 -8.18 14.95
N ASP A 213 -2.99 -6.97 15.33
CA ASP A 213 -4.28 -6.71 15.96
C ASP A 213 -4.76 -5.31 15.55
N LEU A 214 -5.93 -5.23 14.93
CA LEU A 214 -6.43 -3.94 14.40
C LEU A 214 -6.68 -2.92 15.52
N ALA A 215 -7.22 -3.34 16.67
CA ALA A 215 -7.54 -2.41 17.75
C ALA A 215 -6.27 -1.87 18.44
N GLY A 216 -5.28 -2.73 18.66
CA GLY A 216 -3.97 -2.36 19.19
C GLY A 216 -3.19 -1.46 18.23
N PHE A 217 -3.21 -1.79 16.94
CA PHE A 217 -2.64 -0.96 15.89
C PHE A 217 -3.30 0.43 15.84
N GLU A 218 -4.64 0.51 15.75
CA GLU A 218 -5.36 1.80 15.71
C GLU A 218 -5.20 2.59 17.01
N SER A 219 -5.02 1.93 18.16
CA SER A 219 -4.70 2.61 19.41
C SER A 219 -3.30 3.23 19.41
N ALA A 220 -2.35 2.67 18.66
CA ALA A 220 -0.98 3.15 18.57
C ALA A 220 -0.85 4.24 17.49
N PHE A 221 -1.45 4.03 16.32
CA PHE A 221 -1.22 4.84 15.11
C PHE A 221 -2.43 5.66 14.65
N GLY A 222 -3.60 5.44 15.24
CA GLY A 222 -4.86 6.02 14.79
C GLY A 222 -5.56 5.18 13.72
N ALA A 223 -6.83 5.50 13.48
CA ALA A 223 -7.65 4.84 12.46
C ALA A 223 -7.48 5.47 11.07
N GLY A 224 -7.86 4.73 10.02
CA GLY A 224 -7.90 5.22 8.64
C GLY A 224 -6.61 5.03 7.82
N LEU A 225 -5.61 4.35 8.37
CA LEU A 225 -4.44 3.87 7.64
C LEU A 225 -4.80 2.71 6.70
N PRO A 226 -4.02 2.44 5.63
CA PRO A 226 -4.36 1.46 4.59
C PRO A 226 -4.15 0.00 5.05
N VAL A 227 -4.87 -0.43 6.08
CA VAL A 227 -4.82 -1.81 6.59
C VAL A 227 -5.56 -2.74 5.64
N ALA A 228 -4.84 -3.67 5.02
CA ALA A 228 -5.39 -4.69 4.13
C ALA A 228 -5.93 -5.90 4.88
N GLY A 229 -5.44 -6.17 6.09
CA GLY A 229 -5.98 -7.23 6.93
C GLY A 229 -5.16 -7.54 8.16
N ILE A 230 -5.70 -8.46 8.96
CA ILE A 230 -5.06 -8.98 10.17
C ILE A 230 -4.39 -10.30 9.81
N TYR A 231 -3.09 -10.43 10.05
CA TYR A 231 -2.38 -11.69 9.83
C TYR A 231 -2.52 -12.62 11.04
N THR A 232 -2.19 -13.90 10.83
CA THR A 232 -2.09 -14.88 11.92
C THR A 232 -0.63 -15.27 12.16
N GLY A 233 -0.31 -15.64 13.39
CA GLY A 233 1.09 -15.74 13.84
C GLY A 233 1.51 -14.45 14.54
N ARG A 234 2.83 -14.27 14.69
CA ARG A 234 3.48 -13.06 15.22
C ARG A 234 4.82 -12.90 14.52
N LEU A 235 5.33 -11.67 14.52
CA LEU A 235 6.71 -11.46 14.15
C LEU A 235 7.62 -11.91 15.31
N ASP A 236 8.73 -12.58 15.00
CA ASP A 236 9.72 -12.99 16.01
C ASP A 236 10.65 -11.82 16.37
N ASN A 237 10.63 -11.44 17.64
CA ASN A 237 11.52 -10.42 18.19
C ASN A 237 13.02 -10.75 18.00
N GLY A 238 13.39 -12.02 17.83
CA GLY A 238 14.76 -12.46 17.55
C GLY A 238 15.09 -12.64 16.06
N GLY A 239 14.21 -12.17 15.17
CA GLY A 239 14.33 -12.35 13.73
C GLY A 239 13.89 -13.71 13.20
N GLU A 240 13.36 -13.72 11.99
CA GLU A 240 12.82 -14.93 11.34
C GLU A 240 12.90 -14.86 9.81
N ASP A 241 12.65 -16.01 9.16
CA ASP A 241 12.44 -16.06 7.72
C ASP A 241 11.02 -15.60 7.36
N LEU A 242 10.92 -14.61 6.47
CA LEU A 242 9.68 -14.23 5.80
C LEU A 242 9.62 -14.86 4.40
N LEU A 243 8.44 -15.35 4.02
CA LEU A 243 8.16 -15.83 2.66
C LEU A 243 6.82 -15.30 2.15
N LEU A 244 6.91 -14.35 1.22
CA LEU A 244 5.80 -13.84 0.40
C LEU A 244 5.88 -14.51 -0.97
N SER A 245 4.84 -15.26 -1.35
CA SER A 245 4.74 -15.94 -2.65
C SER A 245 3.66 -15.32 -3.51
N GLY A 246 3.89 -15.29 -4.83
CA GLY A 246 2.91 -14.86 -5.81
C GLY A 246 1.88 -15.93 -6.13
N SER A 247 0.91 -15.57 -6.98
CA SER A 247 -0.19 -16.44 -7.42
C SER A 247 0.24 -17.75 -8.08
N ASN A 248 1.44 -17.79 -8.67
CA ASN A 248 2.03 -18.95 -9.30
C ASN A 248 2.89 -19.81 -8.34
N GLY A 249 3.02 -19.39 -7.08
CA GLY A 249 3.85 -20.03 -6.05
C GLY A 249 5.33 -19.61 -6.08
N ASP A 250 5.75 -18.75 -7.01
CA ASP A 250 7.12 -18.22 -7.01
C ASP A 250 7.30 -17.20 -5.87
N PRO A 251 8.47 -17.16 -5.22
CA PRO A 251 8.73 -16.17 -4.18
C PRO A 251 8.75 -14.75 -4.78
N ILE A 252 7.97 -13.86 -4.19
CA ILE A 252 8.07 -12.41 -4.39
C ILE A 252 9.20 -11.88 -3.51
N GLN A 253 9.18 -12.22 -2.23
CA GLN A 253 10.28 -11.97 -1.30
C GLN A 253 10.48 -13.19 -0.38
N SER A 254 11.74 -13.53 -0.14
CA SER A 254 12.15 -14.62 0.73
C SER A 254 13.48 -14.27 1.38
N PHE A 255 13.45 -13.82 2.64
CA PHE A 255 14.64 -13.38 3.36
C PHE A 255 14.44 -13.52 4.87
N ARG A 256 15.54 -13.44 5.61
CA ARG A 256 15.53 -13.36 7.07
C ARG A 256 15.78 -11.91 7.49
N TYR A 257 14.94 -11.37 8.37
CA TYR A 257 15.32 -10.21 9.18
C TYR A 257 15.88 -10.69 10.52
N ASP A 258 16.69 -9.86 11.17
CA ASP A 258 17.37 -10.20 12.42
C ASP A 258 17.39 -9.00 13.38
N ASP A 259 17.65 -9.28 14.66
CA ASP A 259 17.82 -8.29 15.73
C ASP A 259 19.32 -8.03 16.05
N GLY A 260 20.21 -8.81 15.43
CA GLY A 260 21.66 -8.73 15.63
C GLY A 260 22.48 -8.29 14.39
N ASP A 261 23.80 -8.42 14.52
CA ASP A 261 24.78 -8.11 13.48
C ASP A 261 24.72 -6.65 12.96
N LEU A 262 24.36 -6.48 11.68
CA LEU A 262 24.29 -5.20 10.98
C LEU A 262 22.86 -4.67 10.87
N TRP A 263 21.87 -5.39 11.40
CA TRP A 263 20.49 -4.92 11.45
C TRP A 263 20.36 -3.79 12.48
N SER A 264 19.37 -2.92 12.27
CA SER A 264 19.13 -1.79 13.17
C SER A 264 18.73 -2.28 14.58
N GLN A 265 19.52 -1.90 15.58
CA GLN A 265 19.23 -2.21 16.99
C GLN A 265 18.08 -1.35 17.55
N ASN A 266 17.78 -0.20 16.96
CA ASN A 266 16.64 0.61 17.40
C ASN A 266 15.30 -0.04 17.06
N ALA A 267 15.26 -0.84 15.98
CA ALA A 267 14.09 -1.63 15.62
C ALA A 267 13.83 -2.82 16.56
N ASP A 268 14.83 -3.21 17.36
CA ASP A 268 14.73 -4.28 18.35
C ASP A 268 14.24 -3.75 19.70
N GLY A 269 12.92 -3.55 19.85
CA GLY A 269 12.31 -3.19 21.13
C GLY A 269 12.52 -1.72 21.54
N GLY A 270 13.30 -0.96 20.76
CA GLY A 270 13.44 0.49 20.88
C GLY A 270 12.21 1.27 20.42
N GLY A 271 11.26 0.58 19.76
CA GLY A 271 10.03 1.17 19.25
C GLY A 271 10.18 1.80 17.89
N TYR A 272 11.24 1.49 17.15
CA TYR A 272 11.40 1.85 15.74
C TYR A 272 11.10 0.64 14.85
N SER A 273 10.94 0.86 13.55
CA SER A 273 10.77 -0.20 12.55
C SER A 273 12.03 -0.37 11.72
N LEU A 274 12.14 -1.52 11.03
CA LEU A 274 13.06 -1.68 9.90
C LEU A 274 12.41 -1.04 8.67
N THR A 275 13.04 -0.01 8.12
CA THR A 275 12.61 0.70 6.91
C THR A 275 13.54 0.36 5.75
N LEU A 276 12.99 -0.12 4.63
CA LEU A 276 13.76 -0.46 3.44
C LEU A 276 14.23 0.81 2.73
N ILE A 277 15.54 0.92 2.47
CA ILE A 277 16.14 2.11 1.86
C ILE A 277 15.93 2.10 0.35
N VAL A 278 15.31 3.15 -0.20
CA VAL A 278 14.98 3.30 -1.64
C VAL A 278 14.28 2.05 -2.21
N PRO A 279 13.06 1.72 -1.73
CA PRO A 279 12.33 0.51 -2.14
C PRO A 279 12.09 0.43 -3.66
N SER A 280 11.96 1.58 -4.32
CA SER A 280 11.81 1.69 -5.78
C SER A 280 12.97 1.10 -6.59
N SER A 281 14.15 0.97 -5.98
CA SER A 281 15.32 0.32 -6.60
C SER A 281 15.33 -1.21 -6.45
N SER A 282 14.36 -1.79 -5.73
CA SER A 282 14.30 -3.22 -5.40
C SER A 282 15.61 -3.75 -4.80
N PRO A 283 16.09 -3.15 -3.68
CA PRO A 283 17.30 -3.62 -3.02
C PRO A 283 17.10 -5.04 -2.46
N ASP A 284 18.19 -5.78 -2.23
CA ASP A 284 18.12 -7.11 -1.63
C ASP A 284 17.66 -7.04 -0.16
N PRO A 285 16.45 -7.50 0.17
CA PRO A 285 15.93 -7.41 1.52
C PRO A 285 16.65 -8.34 2.51
N GLY A 286 17.41 -9.33 2.03
CA GLY A 286 18.24 -10.17 2.89
C GLY A 286 19.56 -9.52 3.31
N ASN A 287 19.90 -8.35 2.76
CA ASN A 287 21.05 -7.58 3.18
C ASN A 287 20.66 -6.55 4.23
N ALA A 288 21.21 -6.66 5.44
CA ALA A 288 20.94 -5.73 6.54
C ALA A 288 21.22 -4.27 6.16
N THR A 289 22.22 -3.98 5.31
CA THR A 289 22.53 -2.60 4.88
C THR A 289 21.54 -2.02 3.87
N SER A 290 20.54 -2.80 3.45
CA SER A 290 19.40 -2.31 2.68
C SER A 290 18.29 -1.77 3.58
N TRP A 291 18.43 -1.92 4.89
CA TRP A 291 17.49 -1.44 5.91
C TRP A 291 18.16 -0.40 6.81
N ARG A 292 17.32 0.43 7.42
CA ARG A 292 17.68 1.34 8.52
C ARG A 292 16.55 1.35 9.55
N SER A 293 16.80 1.91 10.72
CA SER A 293 15.71 2.34 11.61
C SER A 293 14.82 3.37 10.93
N SER A 294 13.54 3.36 11.28
CA SER A 294 12.71 4.54 11.11
C SER A 294 13.26 5.74 11.89
N VAL A 295 12.92 6.94 11.45
CA VAL A 295 13.25 8.21 12.13
C VAL A 295 12.39 8.40 13.37
N ASP A 296 11.10 8.05 13.25
CA ASP A 296 10.10 8.22 14.28
C ASP A 296 9.77 6.89 14.97
N LEU A 297 9.40 6.98 16.26
CA LEU A 297 8.86 5.86 17.00
C LEU A 297 7.55 5.37 16.35
N GLY A 298 7.44 4.07 16.20
CA GLY A 298 6.31 3.42 15.55
C GLY A 298 6.44 3.28 14.04
N GLY A 299 7.53 3.80 13.46
CA GLY A 299 7.74 3.77 12.02
C GLY A 299 6.87 4.77 11.26
N SER A 300 6.65 4.49 9.98
CA SER A 300 5.90 5.33 9.04
C SER A 300 4.75 4.57 8.36
N PRO A 301 3.83 3.94 9.11
CA PRO A 301 2.84 3.04 8.53
C PRO A 301 1.95 3.74 7.50
N GLY A 302 1.89 3.19 6.29
CA GLY A 302 1.19 3.74 5.14
C GLY A 302 1.95 4.84 4.40
N GLY A 303 3.21 5.10 4.76
CA GLY A 303 3.98 6.27 4.34
C GLY A 303 5.47 6.01 4.18
N SER A 304 6.25 7.08 4.26
CA SER A 304 7.71 7.04 4.18
C SER A 304 8.25 8.21 4.98
N ASP A 305 9.23 7.95 5.83
CA ASP A 305 9.99 8.95 6.57
C ASP A 305 11.25 9.43 5.82
N ALA A 306 11.57 8.79 4.67
CA ALA A 306 12.67 9.19 3.80
C ALA A 306 12.55 10.66 3.31
N LEU A 307 13.65 11.39 3.37
CA LEU A 307 13.76 12.73 2.80
C LEU A 307 14.11 12.66 1.32
N ILE A 308 13.48 13.52 0.51
CA ILE A 308 13.78 13.60 -0.92
C ILE A 308 14.95 14.57 -1.15
N PHE A 309 15.99 14.09 -1.83
CA PHE A 309 17.09 14.94 -2.27
C PHE A 309 16.66 15.80 -3.47
N THR A 310 16.69 17.13 -3.30
CA THR A 310 16.33 18.11 -4.35
C THR A 310 17.52 18.97 -4.80
N GLY A 311 18.72 18.68 -4.27
CA GLY A 311 19.94 19.42 -4.55
C GLY A 311 20.51 19.14 -5.94
N THR A 312 21.46 19.99 -6.36
CA THR A 312 22.12 19.85 -7.68
C THR A 312 23.64 19.89 -7.60
N THR A 313 24.19 20.15 -6.43
CA THR A 313 25.64 20.24 -6.19
C THR A 313 26.10 19.21 -5.17
N ALA A 314 27.40 18.89 -5.18
CA ALA A 314 28.01 18.04 -4.17
C ALA A 314 27.88 18.61 -2.75
N ASN A 315 27.82 19.95 -2.62
CA ASN A 315 27.62 20.60 -1.33
C ASN A 315 26.19 20.42 -0.81
N ASP A 316 25.20 20.39 -1.71
CA ASP A 316 23.81 20.08 -1.34
C ASP A 316 23.71 18.62 -0.87
N LEU A 317 24.34 17.68 -1.60
CA LEU A 317 24.36 16.26 -1.20
C LEU A 317 25.04 16.07 0.16
N LEU A 318 26.15 16.78 0.39
CA LEU A 318 26.85 16.77 1.68
C LEU A 318 25.96 17.25 2.82
N ALA A 319 25.22 18.35 2.62
CA ALA A 319 24.33 18.91 3.63
C ALA A 319 23.05 18.08 3.83
N TYR A 320 22.59 17.37 2.80
CA TYR A 320 21.48 16.44 2.86
C TYR A 320 21.84 15.17 3.65
N ALA A 321 22.99 14.59 3.33
CA ALA A 321 23.44 13.31 3.88
C ALA A 321 23.99 13.43 5.30
N LEU A 322 24.66 14.53 5.65
CA LEU A 322 25.35 14.69 6.93
C LEU A 322 24.73 15.81 7.77
N THR A 323 24.48 15.51 9.05
CA THR A 323 23.92 16.48 10.00
C THR A 323 24.95 17.46 10.56
N ASP A 324 26.22 17.04 10.61
CA ASP A 324 27.37 17.90 10.89
C ASP A 324 28.54 17.53 9.95
N PRO A 325 28.63 18.15 8.76
CA PRO A 325 29.58 17.74 7.73
C PRO A 325 31.06 17.85 8.11
N LEU A 326 31.41 18.64 9.15
CA LEU A 326 32.78 18.87 9.57
C LEU A 326 33.09 18.31 10.96
N GLY A 327 32.13 18.32 11.88
CA GLY A 327 32.30 17.76 13.23
C GLY A 327 31.78 16.32 13.38
N GLY A 328 30.97 15.85 12.43
CA GLY A 328 30.36 14.52 12.44
C GLY A 328 31.23 13.42 11.85
N ILE A 329 32.40 13.74 11.28
CA ILE A 329 33.32 12.74 10.73
C ILE A 329 34.53 12.62 11.66
N SER A 330 34.81 11.41 12.13
CA SER A 330 35.99 11.13 12.96
C SER A 330 36.68 9.84 12.55
N ALA A 331 37.97 9.73 12.85
CA ALA A 331 38.72 8.50 12.64
C ALA A 331 39.65 8.24 13.83
N SER A 332 39.74 6.98 14.25
CA SER A 332 40.55 6.55 15.38
C SER A 332 41.06 5.13 15.18
N ILE A 333 42.16 4.78 15.86
CA ILE A 333 42.59 3.39 15.95
C ILE A 333 41.79 2.72 17.06
N GLN A 334 41.13 1.61 16.75
CA GLN A 334 40.35 0.81 17.69
C GLN A 334 40.80 -0.64 17.65
N SER A 335 40.91 -1.28 18.81
CA SER A 335 41.18 -2.71 18.92
C SER A 335 39.88 -3.47 18.72
N LEU A 336 39.81 -4.30 17.68
CA LEU A 336 38.62 -5.05 17.30
C LEU A 336 38.95 -6.54 17.26
N GLU A 337 38.02 -7.37 17.71
CA GLU A 337 38.10 -8.82 17.49
C GLU A 337 37.56 -9.15 16.09
N VAL A 338 38.43 -9.66 15.21
CA VAL A 338 38.07 -10.10 13.86
C VAL A 338 38.54 -11.53 13.68
N ASN A 339 37.61 -12.45 13.42
CA ASN A 339 37.88 -13.88 13.23
C ASN A 339 38.67 -14.51 14.41
N GLY A 340 38.34 -14.11 15.65
CA GLY A 340 38.98 -14.65 16.86
C GLY A 340 40.38 -14.08 17.16
N SER A 341 40.83 -13.06 16.44
CA SER A 341 42.06 -12.31 16.71
C SER A 341 41.72 -10.87 17.08
N VAL A 342 42.36 -10.33 18.12
CA VAL A 342 42.24 -8.92 18.48
C VAL A 342 43.37 -8.15 17.81
N ASP A 343 43.01 -7.26 16.89
CA ASP A 343 43.93 -6.44 16.12
C ASP A 343 43.46 -4.99 16.11
N ASP A 344 44.40 -4.06 15.92
CA ASP A 344 44.09 -2.63 15.81
C ASP A 344 43.70 -2.28 14.38
N TYR A 345 42.59 -1.57 14.19
CA TYR A 345 42.13 -1.09 12.89
C TYR A 345 41.91 0.41 12.92
N LEU A 346 42.15 1.07 11.78
CA LEU A 346 41.65 2.42 11.56
C LEU A 346 40.14 2.34 11.33
N VAL A 347 39.37 2.97 12.23
CA VAL A 347 37.90 3.03 12.19
C VAL A 347 37.49 4.48 11.93
N THR A 348 36.58 4.66 10.99
CA THR A 348 35.96 5.94 10.64
C THR A 348 34.49 5.90 11.04
N ALA A 349 34.07 6.91 11.80
CA ALA A 349 32.69 7.13 12.19
C ALA A 349 32.13 8.35 11.48
N VAL A 350 30.91 8.25 10.93
CA VAL A 350 30.24 9.30 10.18
C VAL A 350 28.85 9.54 10.76
N SER A 351 28.60 10.74 11.27
CA SER A 351 27.25 11.19 11.65
C SER A 351 26.44 11.51 10.39
N ALA A 352 25.49 10.64 10.07
CA ALA A 352 24.61 10.74 8.93
C ALA A 352 23.19 11.10 9.35
N ASN A 353 22.43 11.65 8.40
CA ASN A 353 20.99 11.84 8.54
C ASN A 353 20.29 10.51 8.21
N THR A 354 19.61 9.91 9.18
CA THR A 354 18.99 8.58 9.04
C THR A 354 18.02 8.54 7.86
N ALA A 355 17.31 9.63 7.58
CA ALA A 355 16.30 9.70 6.53
C ALA A 355 16.86 9.98 5.13
N ALA A 356 18.18 10.16 4.99
CA ALA A 356 18.81 10.61 3.75
C ALA A 356 19.04 9.44 2.75
N ASP A 357 17.97 8.72 2.44
CA ASP A 357 17.99 7.48 1.64
C ASP A 357 18.55 7.67 0.22
N ASP A 358 18.42 8.88 -0.34
CA ASP A 358 18.95 9.21 -1.67
C ASP A 358 20.48 9.42 -1.65
N ALA A 359 21.14 9.29 -0.50
CA ALA A 359 22.59 9.33 -0.37
C ALA A 359 23.14 7.94 -0.02
N GLU A 360 24.18 7.54 -0.73
CA GLU A 360 25.02 6.40 -0.38
C GLU A 360 26.32 6.91 0.24
N ILE A 361 26.60 6.46 1.47
CA ILE A 361 27.80 6.79 2.22
C ILE A 361 28.75 5.59 2.18
N SER A 362 29.98 5.84 1.79
CA SER A 362 31.06 4.85 1.90
C SER A 362 32.34 5.49 2.37
N VAL A 363 33.28 4.66 2.84
CA VAL A 363 34.61 5.09 3.27
C VAL A 363 35.65 4.44 2.39
N GLU A 364 36.67 5.22 2.03
CA GLU A 364 37.86 4.72 1.36
C GLU A 364 39.09 5.00 2.20
N PHE A 365 40.02 4.06 2.19
CA PHE A 365 41.25 4.15 2.97
C PHE A 365 42.47 4.28 2.08
N SER A 366 43.51 4.95 2.59
CA SER A 366 44.78 5.15 1.90
C SER A 366 45.96 5.09 2.86
N ALA A 367 47.11 4.63 2.35
CA ALA A 367 48.38 4.66 3.06
C ALA A 367 49.19 5.95 2.78
N ASP A 368 48.91 6.63 1.65
CA ASP A 368 49.78 7.67 1.07
C ASP A 368 49.05 8.93 0.58
N LEU A 369 47.72 9.00 0.67
CA LEU A 369 46.82 10.03 0.10
C LEU A 369 46.74 10.06 -1.44
N GLU A 370 47.44 9.18 -2.13
CA GLU A 370 47.45 9.10 -3.60
C GLU A 370 46.63 7.90 -4.07
N THR A 371 46.86 6.72 -3.46
CA THR A 371 46.18 5.47 -3.79
C THR A 371 45.05 5.21 -2.80
N TRP A 372 43.82 5.10 -3.31
CA TRP A 372 42.62 4.90 -2.49
C TRP A 372 42.01 3.52 -2.73
N LEU A 373 41.67 2.82 -1.64
CA LEU A 373 41.06 1.49 -1.69
C LEU A 373 39.52 1.58 -1.68
N SER A 374 38.94 1.82 -2.85
CA SER A 374 37.49 1.88 -3.06
C SER A 374 36.80 0.54 -2.86
N GLY A 375 35.65 0.52 -2.17
CA GLY A 375 34.82 -0.68 -1.98
C GLY A 375 35.43 -1.76 -1.09
N THR A 376 36.47 -1.43 -0.30
CA THR A 376 37.15 -2.37 0.60
C THR A 376 36.90 -2.10 2.09
N ALA A 377 36.30 -0.96 2.42
CA ALA A 377 35.91 -0.66 3.78
C ALA A 377 34.90 -1.70 4.28
N VAL A 378 35.08 -2.12 5.53
CA VAL A 378 34.17 -3.08 6.18
C VAL A 378 33.25 -2.29 7.08
N PHE A 379 31.96 -2.27 6.76
CA PHE A 379 30.93 -1.68 7.60
C PHE A 379 30.79 -2.49 8.90
N LEU A 380 30.73 -1.79 10.03
CA LEU A 380 30.64 -2.37 11.37
C LEU A 380 29.25 -2.23 11.99
N GLY A 381 28.36 -1.46 11.36
CA GLY A 381 27.04 -1.13 11.89
C GLY A 381 26.90 0.36 12.17
N SER A 382 25.72 0.73 12.67
CA SER A 382 25.35 2.10 12.98
C SER A 382 24.87 2.22 14.42
N ASP A 383 25.33 3.27 15.12
CA ASP A 383 24.71 3.71 16.36
C ASP A 383 23.62 4.74 16.02
N GLU A 384 22.37 4.31 16.01
CA GLU A 384 21.24 5.17 15.66
C GLU A 384 20.76 5.98 16.87
N ARG A 385 20.55 7.28 16.68
CA ARG A 385 20.14 8.22 17.72
C ARG A 385 18.69 8.66 17.53
N VAL A 386 18.06 9.00 18.66
CA VAL A 386 16.67 9.46 18.75
C VAL A 386 16.39 10.82 18.10
N ASP A 387 17.41 11.51 17.56
CA ASP A 387 17.31 12.81 16.89
C ASP A 387 17.38 12.71 15.36
N GLY A 388 17.19 11.52 14.79
CA GLY A 388 17.25 11.29 13.34
C GLY A 388 18.68 11.27 12.79
N VAL A 389 19.66 11.03 13.66
CA VAL A 389 21.08 10.91 13.31
C VAL A 389 21.52 9.47 13.50
N SER A 390 22.18 8.87 12.51
CA SER A 390 22.95 7.64 12.70
C SER A 390 24.45 7.97 12.79
N ILE A 391 25.19 7.18 13.56
CA ILE A 391 26.66 7.17 13.50
C ILE A 391 27.08 5.86 12.87
N ASP A 392 27.47 5.94 11.62
CA ASP A 392 27.85 4.79 10.83
C ASP A 392 29.35 4.53 10.97
N HIS A 393 29.75 3.28 11.18
CA HIS A 393 31.14 2.91 11.44
C HIS A 393 31.70 2.01 10.33
N TRP A 394 32.88 2.36 9.83
CA TRP A 394 33.65 1.53 8.91
C TRP A 394 35.07 1.33 9.43
N ARG A 395 35.58 0.11 9.31
CA ARG A 395 37.01 -0.15 9.49
C ARG A 395 37.74 -0.33 8.18
N ALA A 396 39.04 -0.05 8.22
CA ALA A 396 39.97 -0.42 7.19
C ALA A 396 39.98 -1.95 6.94
N PRO A 397 40.19 -2.41 5.69
CA PRO A 397 40.19 -3.84 5.35
C PRO A 397 41.28 -4.62 6.09
N THR A 398 42.42 -3.98 6.35
CA THR A 398 43.59 -4.58 7.01
C THR A 398 43.88 -3.90 8.34
N SER A 399 44.49 -4.64 9.27
CA SER A 399 44.92 -4.08 10.55
C SER A 399 46.01 -3.02 10.37
N ASN A 400 46.14 -2.15 11.36
CA ASN A 400 47.14 -1.10 11.45
C ASN A 400 48.58 -1.64 11.59
N ALA A 401 48.75 -2.95 11.81
CA ALA A 401 50.04 -3.63 11.77
C ALA A 401 50.50 -3.97 10.33
N ALA A 402 49.63 -3.82 9.33
CA ALA A 402 49.97 -4.05 7.93
C ALA A 402 51.08 -3.11 7.44
N SER A 403 51.78 -3.51 6.36
CA SER A 403 52.85 -2.74 5.75
C SER A 403 52.58 -2.50 4.26
N PRO A 404 52.38 -1.24 3.83
CA PRO A 404 52.23 -0.04 4.67
C PRO A 404 50.87 -0.04 5.41
N PRO A 405 50.78 0.61 6.59
CA PRO A 405 49.50 0.76 7.28
C PRO A 405 48.65 1.82 6.57
N LEU A 406 47.33 1.62 6.58
CA LEU A 406 46.37 2.62 6.12
C LEU A 406 46.26 3.72 7.18
N ARG A 407 46.54 4.96 6.79
CA ARG A 407 46.67 6.12 7.69
C ARG A 407 45.61 7.18 7.47
N PHE A 408 44.94 7.12 6.33
CA PHE A 408 44.01 8.12 5.87
C PHE A 408 42.69 7.44 5.52
N ALA A 409 41.61 8.16 5.78
CA ALA A 409 40.27 7.80 5.37
C ALA A 409 39.63 9.01 4.69
N ARG A 410 38.77 8.77 3.71
CA ARG A 410 37.85 9.79 3.17
C ARG A 410 36.46 9.20 3.09
N VAL A 411 35.47 10.05 3.37
CA VAL A 411 34.06 9.74 3.14
C VAL A 411 33.75 10.05 1.68
N VAL A 412 33.06 9.13 1.02
CA VAL A 412 32.55 9.28 -0.33
C VAL A 412 31.03 9.27 -0.27
N LEU A 413 30.43 10.31 -0.82
CA LEU A 413 28.98 10.45 -0.93
C LEU A 413 28.59 10.34 -2.40
N VAL A 414 27.63 9.48 -2.69
CA VAL A 414 27.06 9.30 -4.02
C VAL A 414 25.55 9.50 -3.92
N ALA A 415 24.96 10.26 -4.84
CA ALA A 415 23.51 10.34 -4.93
C ALA A 415 23.00 9.04 -5.57
N ARG A 416 22.02 8.40 -4.93
CA ARG A 416 21.31 7.27 -5.52
C ARG A 416 20.45 7.76 -6.70
N PRO A 417 20.30 6.94 -7.76
CA PRO A 417 19.63 7.32 -8.99
C PRO A 417 18.11 7.47 -8.86
#